data_AF-A0A3N5XLC5-F1
#
_entry.id   AF-A0A3N5XLC5-F1
#
_cell.length_a   1.000
_cell.length_b   1.000
_cell.length_c   1.000
_cell.angle_alpha   90.00
_cell.angle_beta   90.00
_cell.angle_gamma   90.00
#
_symmetry.space_group_name_H-M   'P 1'
#
loop_
_entity.id
_entity.type
_entity.pdbx_description
1 polymer ?
#
loop_
_entity_poly.entity_id
_entity_poly.type
_entity_poly.pdbx_seq_one_letter_code
_entity_poly.pdbx_strand_id
1 'polypeptide(L)' 'MAGSCNRKLLSGYLTNQLDLEDQLDFLTHVDSCSHCWDEVYNATKSKHPHYYKSNARQVKVSRQEMGEDEPFREEVFEVA' A
#
# COMPACT_ATOMS: atom_id res chain seq x y z
N MET A 1 -6.05 -23.47 -1.10
CA MET A 1 -4.93 -24.40 -1.31
C MET A 1 -3.64 -23.66 -0.99
N ALA A 2 -2.83 -24.14 -0.05
CA ALA A 2 -1.52 -23.55 0.24
C ALA A 2 -0.52 -23.99 -0.84
N GLY A 3 -0.69 -23.47 -2.05
CA GLY A 3 0.31 -23.56 -3.11
C GLY A 3 1.52 -22.75 -2.66
N SER A 4 2.68 -23.39 -2.58
CA SER A 4 3.93 -22.76 -2.18
C SER A 4 4.19 -21.48 -2.99
N CYS A 5 4.36 -20.35 -2.32
CA CYS A 5 4.70 -19.07 -2.95
C CYS A 5 5.97 -19.22 -3.80
N ASN A 6 5.83 -19.16 -5.13
CA ASN A 6 6.97 -19.35 -6.03
C ASN A 6 7.75 -18.04 -6.16
N ARG A 7 8.84 -17.93 -5.40
CA ARG A 7 9.73 -16.75 -5.40
C ARG A 7 10.29 -16.41 -6.79
N LYS A 8 10.45 -17.40 -7.68
CA LYS A 8 10.92 -17.14 -9.04
C LYS A 8 9.88 -16.34 -9.84
N LEU A 9 8.60 -16.75 -9.76
CA LEU A 9 7.51 -16.02 -10.39
C LEU A 9 7.40 -14.60 -9.84
N LEU A 10 7.45 -14.43 -8.51
CA LEU A 10 7.46 -13.09 -7.91
C LEU A 10 8.60 -12.21 -8.47
N SER A 11 9.82 -12.73 -8.50
CA SER A 11 10.98 -11.96 -9.00
C SER A 11 10.84 -11.62 -10.48
N GLY A 12 10.34 -12.55 -11.30
CA GLY A 12 10.09 -12.32 -12.72
C GLY A 12 8.95 -11.33 -12.96
N TYR A 13 7.92 -11.35 -12.12
CA TYR A 13 6.80 -10.41 -12.17
C TYR A 13 7.30 -8.99 -11.85
N LEU A 14 8.09 -8.82 -10.79
CA LEU A 14 8.61 -7.52 -10.37
C LEU A 14 9.60 -6.89 -11.36
N THR A 15 10.27 -7.70 -12.17
CA THR A 15 11.21 -7.28 -13.22
C THR A 15 10.58 -7.23 -14.62
N ASN A 16 9.29 -7.56 -14.77
CA ASN A 16 8.59 -7.68 -16.05
C ASN A 16 9.26 -8.66 -17.03
N GLN A 17 9.83 -9.76 -16.52
CA GLN A 17 10.48 -10.80 -17.33
C GLN A 17 9.66 -12.10 -17.46
N LEU A 18 8.44 -12.13 -16.92
CA LEU A 18 7.54 -13.27 -17.11
C LEU A 18 6.81 -13.16 -18.44
N ASP A 19 6.58 -14.32 -19.04
CA ASP A 19 5.66 -14.50 -20.16
C ASP A 19 4.21 -14.24 -19.71
N LEU A 20 3.35 -13.91 -20.67
CA LEU A 20 1.96 -13.52 -20.40
C LEU A 20 1.19 -14.59 -19.61
N GLU A 21 1.38 -15.87 -19.95
CA GLU A 21 0.71 -17.00 -19.29
C GLU A 21 1.14 -17.11 -17.81
N ASP A 22 2.44 -17.01 -17.55
CA ASP A 22 2.97 -17.05 -16.18
C ASP A 22 2.59 -15.82 -15.36
N GLN A 23 2.43 -14.65 -16.00
CA GLN A 23 1.92 -13.45 -15.33
C GLN A 23 0.49 -13.64 -14.86
N LEU A 24 -0.37 -14.22 -15.70
CA LEU A 24 -1.77 -14.49 -15.35
C LEU A 24 -1.86 -15.51 -14.22
N ASP A 25 -1.11 -16.61 -14.30
CA ASP A 25 -1.06 -17.61 -13.26
C ASP A 25 -0.60 -17.00 -11.92
N PHE A 26 0.48 -16.22 -11.94
CA PHE A 26 0.96 -15.52 -10.75
C PHE A 26 -0.08 -14.55 -10.16
N LEU A 27 -0.78 -13.79 -11.00
CA LEU A 27 -1.83 -12.86 -10.54
C LEU A 27 -3.01 -13.59 -9.89
N THR A 28 -3.44 -14.73 -10.43
CA THR A 28 -4.48 -15.55 -9.80
C THR A 28 -4.03 -16.10 -8.44
N HIS A 29 -2.74 -16.43 -8.30
CA HIS A 29 -2.18 -16.82 -7.01
C HIS A 29 -2.18 -15.65 -6.02
N VAL A 30 -1.75 -14.46 -6.43
CA VAL A 30 -1.70 -13.25 -5.58
C VAL A 30 -3.06 -12.92 -4.99
N ASP A 31 -4.15 -13.07 -5.76
CA ASP A 31 -5.51 -12.82 -5.28
C ASP A 31 -5.90 -13.72 -4.10
N SER A 32 -5.39 -14.94 -4.08
CA SER A 32 -5.62 -15.92 -3.01
C SER A 32 -4.57 -15.91 -1.90
N CYS A 33 -3.45 -15.21 -2.07
CA CYS A 33 -2.27 -15.30 -1.20
C CYS A 33 -1.85 -13.92 -0.68
N SER A 34 -2.21 -13.63 0.58
CA SER A 34 -1.87 -12.37 1.25
C SER A 34 -0.36 -12.11 1.32
N HIS A 35 0.46 -13.16 1.49
CA HIS A 35 1.91 -13.01 1.56
C HIS A 35 2.50 -12.51 0.23
N CYS A 36 2.10 -13.10 -0.91
CA CYS A 36 2.56 -12.65 -2.22
C CYS A 36 2.02 -11.26 -2.55
N TRP A 37 0.81 -10.93 -2.12
CA TRP A 37 0.24 -9.60 -2.25
C TRP A 37 1.07 -8.56 -1.48
N ASP A 38 1.43 -8.83 -0.22
CA ASP A 38 2.26 -7.95 0.59
C ASP A 38 3.64 -7.72 -0.04
N GLU A 39 4.26 -8.76 -0.59
CA GLU A 39 5.56 -8.64 -1.27
C GLU A 39 5.46 -7.75 -2.53
N VAL A 40 4.43 -7.94 -3.37
CA VAL A 40 4.19 -7.10 -4.55
C VAL A 40 3.88 -5.66 -4.16
N TYR A 41 3.05 -5.47 -3.14
CA TYR A 41 2.70 -4.15 -2.63
C TYR A 41 3.93 -3.42 -2.11
N ASN A 42 4.73 -4.06 -1.26
CA ASN A 42 5.94 -3.46 -0.69
C ASN A 42 7.01 -3.15 -1.76
N ALA A 43 7.18 -4.04 -2.74
CA ALA A 43 8.08 -3.79 -3.87
C ALA A 43 7.61 -2.60 -4.71
N THR A 44 6.31 -2.47 -4.96
CA THR A 44 5.74 -1.33 -5.70
C THR A 44 5.82 -0.04 -4.89
N LYS A 45 5.55 -0.13 -3.59
CA LYS A 45 5.66 0.97 -2.62
C LYS A 45 7.07 1.56 -2.59
N SER A 46 8.09 0.69 -2.55
CA SER A 46 9.50 1.10 -2.51
C SER A 46 9.98 1.77 -3.81
N LYS A 47 9.41 1.41 -4.97
CA LYS A 47 9.65 2.11 -6.25
C LYS A 47 9.09 3.54 -6.25
N HIS A 48 8.09 3.82 -5.42
CA HIS A 48 7.32 5.07 -5.42
C HIS A 48 7.32 5.78 -4.05
N PRO A 49 8.49 6.09 -3.46
CA PRO A 49 8.56 6.63 -2.11
C PRO A 49 7.83 7.97 -1.95
N HIS A 50 7.66 8.75 -3.01
CA HIS A 50 6.91 10.01 -2.96
C HIS A 50 5.40 9.82 -2.76
N TYR A 51 4.83 8.72 -3.26
CA TYR A 51 3.40 8.42 -3.15
C TYR A 51 3.04 7.78 -1.81
N TYR A 52 4.00 7.06 -1.21
CA TYR A 52 3.78 6.28 -0.01
C TYR A 52 4.56 6.77 1.21
N LYS A 53 5.17 7.95 1.11
CA LYS A 53 5.73 8.66 2.26
C LYS A 53 4.60 8.92 3.24
N SER A 54 4.65 8.25 4.39
CA SER A 54 3.94 8.73 5.56
C SER A 54 4.44 10.13 5.83
N ASN A 55 3.57 11.13 5.68
CA ASN A 55 3.81 12.49 6.19
C ASN A 55 3.80 12.47 7.73
N ALA A 56 4.62 11.61 8.35
CA ALA A 56 5.07 11.77 9.71
C ALA A 56 6.07 12.94 9.76
N ARG A 57 5.63 14.12 9.30
CA ARG A 57 6.05 15.34 9.95
C ARG A 57 5.47 15.21 11.35
N GLN A 58 6.25 14.66 12.28
CA GLN A 58 6.02 14.93 13.68
C GLN A 58 6.14 16.45 13.82
N VAL A 59 5.01 17.14 13.59
CA VAL A 59 4.85 18.51 14.03
C VAL A 59 5.01 18.38 15.54
N LYS A 60 6.20 18.73 16.04
CA LYS A 60 6.38 19.02 17.45
C LYS A 60 5.47 20.21 17.71
N VAL A 61 4.22 19.94 18.10
CA VAL A 61 3.32 20.97 18.59
C VAL A 61 3.98 21.46 19.86
N SER A 62 4.71 22.58 19.76
CA SER A 62 5.14 23.31 20.95
C SER A 62 3.87 23.66 21.72
N ARG A 63 3.85 23.27 23.00
CA ARG A 63 2.78 23.48 23.97
C ARG A 63 2.69 24.97 24.35
N GLN A 64 2.36 25.80 23.38
CA GLN A 64 2.09 27.23 23.42
C GLN A 64 1.41 27.45 22.08
N GLU A 65 0.12 27.19 21.95
CA GLU A 65 -0.92 28.18 22.22
C GLU A 65 -2.23 27.44 22.54
N MET A 66 -2.58 27.35 23.83
CA MET A 66 -3.98 27.14 24.23
C MET A 66 -4.71 28.46 23.99
N GLY A 67 -5.23 28.63 22.77
CA GLY A 67 -6.30 29.57 22.47
C GLY A 67 -7.61 28.79 22.44
N GLU A 68 -8.30 28.82 23.57
CA GLU A 68 -9.76 28.76 23.79
C GLU A 68 -10.63 28.17 22.66
N ASP A 69 -11.31 27.07 23.01
CA ASP A 69 -12.19 26.22 22.20
C ASP A 69 -13.28 26.96 21.37
N GLU A 70 -13.27 26.77 20.05
CA GLU A 70 -14.46 26.86 19.20
C GLU A 70 -14.73 25.46 18.62
N PRO A 71 -15.90 24.82 18.89
CA PRO A 71 -16.20 23.51 18.36
C PRO A 71 -16.44 23.58 16.86
N PHE A 72 -15.48 23.05 16.09
CA PHE A 72 -15.59 22.85 14.65
C PHE A 72 -16.79 21.95 14.35
N ARG A 73 -17.89 22.55 13.87
CA ARG A 73 -19.08 21.81 13.41
C ARG A 73 -18.67 20.90 12.26
N GLU A 74 -18.86 19.60 12.47
CA GLU A 74 -18.70 18.55 11.46
C GLU A 74 -19.86 18.65 10.46
N GLU A 75 -19.70 19.39 9.37
CA GLU A 75 -20.59 19.28 8.22
C GLU A 75 -20.26 17.99 7.46
N VAL A 76 -21.02 16.94 7.77
CA VAL A 76 -21.00 15.67 7.04
C VAL A 76 -21.68 15.90 5.68
N PHE A 77 -20.92 15.88 4.60
CA PHE A 77 -21.46 15.95 3.25
C PHE A 77 -21.93 14.55 2.82
N GLU A 78 -23.23 14.28 2.91
CA GLU A 78 -23.85 13.12 2.26
C GLU A 78 -23.93 13.39 0.75
N VAL A 79 -23.32 12.52 -0.06
CA VAL A 79 -23.46 12.55 -1.53
C VAL A 79 -24.63 11.64 -1.90
N ALA A 80 -25.71 12.25 -2.39
CA ALA A 80 -26.86 11.58 -3.01
C ALA A 80 -26.68 11.43 -4.52
#